data_AF-A0A920P825-F1
#
_entry.id   AF-A0A920P825-F1
#
_cell.length_a   1.000
_cell.length_b   1.000
_cell.length_c   1.000
_cell.angle_alpha   90.00
_cell.angle_beta   90.00
_cell.angle_gamma   90.00
#
_symmetry.space_group_name_H-M   'P 1'
#
loop_
_entity.id
_entity.type
_entity.pdbx_description
1 polymer ?
#
loop_
_entity_poly.entity_id
_entity_poly.type
_entity_poly.pdbx_seq_one_letter_code
_entity_poly.pdbx_strand_id
1 'polypeptide(L)'
;MDGVTAIANVLKLEGVEWIGCMPSNPLIEAAAIGGIRPIVVRQERTGIHMADGFSRINNGKKTGIFLMQAGPGAENAFGGSPKHMQTQFLYYSFQLAHPEKK
;
A
#
# COMPACT_ATOMS: atom_id res chain seq x y z
N MET A 1 12.17 -17.67 0.97
CA MET A 1 11.85 -16.26 0.67
C MET A 1 10.59 -15.95 1.44
N ASP A 2 10.62 -14.95 2.33
CA ASP A 2 9.40 -14.49 2.98
C ASP A 2 8.50 -13.77 1.96
N GLY A 3 7.19 -13.94 2.08
CA GLY A 3 6.22 -13.39 1.13
C GLY A 3 6.28 -11.86 1.07
N VAL A 4 6.57 -11.23 2.20
CA VAL A 4 6.70 -9.77 2.33
C VAL A 4 7.87 -9.23 1.51
N THR A 5 9.01 -9.92 1.53
CA THR A 5 10.19 -9.56 0.72
C THR A 5 9.92 -9.74 -0.77
N ALA A 6 9.18 -10.78 -1.15
CA ALA A 6 8.79 -11.00 -2.54
C ALA A 6 7.94 -9.83 -3.06
N ILE A 7 6.96 -9.37 -2.27
CA ILE A 7 6.13 -8.21 -2.62
C ILE A 7 6.98 -6.95 -2.76
N ALA A 8 7.89 -6.66 -1.81
CA ALA A 8 8.77 -5.49 -1.89
C ALA A 8 9.62 -5.48 -3.16
N ASN A 9 10.12 -6.65 -3.59
CA ASN A 9 10.87 -6.79 -4.85
C ASN A 9 10.00 -6.52 -6.09
N VAL A 10 8.77 -7.02 -6.10
CA VAL A 10 7.82 -6.74 -7.19
C VAL A 10 7.51 -5.25 -7.26
N LEU A 11 7.22 -4.61 -6.12
CA LEU A 11 6.96 -3.16 -6.08
C LEU A 11 8.14 -2.34 -6.62
N LYS A 12 9.37 -2.77 -6.33
CA LYS A 12 10.57 -2.14 -6.87
C LYS A 12 10.68 -2.30 -8.39
N LEU A 13 10.37 -3.48 -8.92
CA LEU A 13 10.36 -3.75 -10.36
C LEU A 13 9.31 -2.92 -11.09
N GLU A 14 8.16 -2.69 -10.46
CA GLU A 14 7.09 -1.80 -10.95
C GLU A 14 7.46 -0.29 -10.85
N GLY A 15 8.66 0.04 -10.36
CA GLY A 15 9.14 1.42 -10.29
C GLY A 15 8.49 2.26 -9.19
N VAL A 16 8.00 1.62 -8.11
CA VAL A 16 7.39 2.32 -6.98
C VAL A 16 8.45 3.06 -6.18
N GLU A 17 8.32 4.39 -6.10
CA GLU A 17 9.29 5.25 -5.41
C GLU A 17 8.97 5.43 -3.91
N TRP A 18 7.69 5.37 -3.55
CA TRP A 18 7.22 5.56 -2.19
C TRP A 18 5.91 4.83 -1.94
N ILE A 19 5.65 4.50 -0.68
CA ILE A 19 4.40 3.91 -0.21
C ILE A 19 3.84 4.73 0.96
N GLY A 20 2.55 5.02 0.95
CA GLY A 20 1.85 5.50 2.13
C GLY A 20 1.50 4.32 3.03
N CYS A 21 1.60 4.45 4.35
CA CYS A 21 1.33 3.33 5.26
C CYS A 21 0.80 3.79 6.62
N MET A 22 0.05 2.91 7.27
CA MET A 22 -0.22 2.99 8.70
C MET A 22 0.91 2.29 9.47
N PRO A 23 1.27 2.77 10.68
CA PRO A 23 2.55 2.44 11.34
C PRO A 23 2.75 0.95 11.69
N SER A 24 1.71 0.12 11.71
CA SER A 24 1.77 -1.27 12.15
C SER A 24 1.69 -2.26 10.97
N ASN A 25 2.48 -2.07 9.91
CA ASN A 25 2.49 -2.96 8.74
C ASN A 25 3.89 -3.58 8.51
N PRO A 26 4.03 -4.93 8.49
CA PRO A 26 5.31 -5.62 8.28
C PRO A 26 5.96 -5.32 6.92
N LEU A 27 5.19 -4.86 5.94
CA LEU A 27 5.72 -4.50 4.61
C LEU A 27 6.51 -3.20 4.60
N ILE A 28 6.41 -2.38 5.66
CA ILE A 28 7.18 -1.13 5.80
C ILE A 28 8.67 -1.41 5.83
N GLU A 29 9.08 -2.40 6.62
CA GLU A 29 10.48 -2.75 6.79
C GLU A 29 11.06 -3.35 5.50
N ALA A 30 10.33 -4.27 4.88
CA ALA A 30 10.73 -4.86 3.60
C ALA A 30 10.80 -3.82 2.47
N ALA A 31 9.85 -2.88 2.40
CA ALA A 31 9.86 -1.80 1.43
C ALA A 31 11.03 -0.84 1.65
N ALA A 32 11.32 -0.48 2.91
CA ALA A 32 12.46 0.36 3.26
C ALA A 32 13.79 -0.29 2.84
N ILE A 33 13.97 -1.59 3.12
CA ILE A 33 15.14 -2.37 2.66
C ILE A 33 15.21 -2.40 1.13
N GLY A 34 14.06 -2.52 0.46
CA GLY A 34 13.93 -2.46 -0.99
C GLY A 34 14.32 -1.11 -1.60
N GLY A 35 14.49 -0.06 -0.80
CA GLY A 35 14.76 1.31 -1.26
C GLY A 35 13.49 2.09 -1.63
N ILE A 36 12.32 1.59 -1.24
CA ILE A 36 11.03 2.26 -1.43
C ILE A 36 10.76 3.06 -0.16
N ARG A 37 10.49 4.37 -0.30
CA ARG A 37 10.32 5.25 0.86
C ARG A 37 8.96 5.04 1.54
N PRO A 38 8.89 4.60 2.81
CA PRO A 38 7.63 4.55 3.54
C PRO A 38 7.28 5.94 4.08
N ILE A 39 6.02 6.35 3.89
CA ILE A 39 5.45 7.58 4.43
C ILE A 39 4.32 7.18 5.36
N VAL A 40 4.52 7.40 6.66
CA VAL A 40 3.50 7.10 7.66
C VAL A 40 2.45 8.21 7.65
N VAL A 41 1.19 7.83 7.51
CA VAL A 41 0.05 8.77 7.57
C VAL A 41 -0.74 8.57 8.86
N ARG A 42 -1.40 9.64 9.32
CA ARG A 42 -2.23 9.62 10.53
C ARG A 42 -3.65 9.12 10.28
N GLN A 43 -4.16 9.29 9.06
CA GLN A 43 -5.53 8.96 8.68
C GLN A 43 -5.51 8.22 7.35
N GLU A 44 -6.26 7.11 7.25
CA GLU A 44 -6.23 6.27 6.05
C GLU A 44 -6.75 7.01 4.81
N ARG A 45 -7.82 7.81 4.97
CA ARG A 45 -8.40 8.60 3.88
C ARG A 45 -7.39 9.57 3.26
N THR A 46 -6.59 10.23 4.08
CA THR A 46 -5.55 11.15 3.61
C THR A 46 -4.46 10.40 2.84
N GLY A 47 -4.05 9.22 3.32
CA GLY A 47 -3.09 8.37 2.62
C GLY A 47 -3.57 7.94 1.23
N ILE A 48 -4.85 7.60 1.09
CA ILE A 48 -5.44 7.26 -0.20
C ILE A 48 -5.49 8.45 -1.15
N HIS A 49 -5.91 9.62 -0.67
CA HIS A 49 -5.92 10.82 -1.50
C HIS A 49 -4.53 11.23 -1.96
N MET A 50 -3.50 11.02 -1.13
CA MET A 50 -2.10 11.24 -1.52
C MET A 50 -1.66 10.28 -2.63
N ALA A 51 -1.99 8.99 -2.52
CA ALA A 51 -1.66 7.99 -3.53
C ALA A 51 -2.41 8.23 -4.86
N ASP A 52 -3.70 8.59 -4.80
CA ASP A 52 -4.49 8.95 -5.98
C ASP A 52 -3.96 10.23 -6.64
N GLY A 53 -3.71 11.28 -5.85
CA GLY A 53 -3.11 12.53 -6.33
C GLY A 53 -1.78 12.29 -7.04
N PHE A 54 -0.89 11.50 -6.45
CA PHE A 54 0.38 11.13 -7.07
C PHE A 54 0.21 10.38 -8.40
N SER A 55 -0.76 9.46 -8.46
CA SER A 55 -1.04 8.72 -9.69
C SER A 55 -1.54 9.64 -10.80
N ARG A 56 -2.42 10.60 -10.45
CA ARG A 56 -2.99 11.57 -11.40
C ARG A 56 -1.98 12.57 -11.93
N ILE A 57 -1.12 13.15 -11.07
CA ILE A 57 -0.10 14.11 -11.54
C ILE A 57 0.91 13.47 -12.49
N ASN A 58 1.14 12.16 -12.32
CA ASN A 58 2.02 11.39 -13.20
C ASN A 58 1.28 10.80 -14.41
N ASN A 59 0.02 11.18 -14.63
CA ASN A 59 -0.83 10.71 -15.72
C ASN A 59 -0.88 9.17 -15.81
N GLY A 60 -0.89 8.50 -14.65
CA GLY A 60 -0.89 7.04 -14.53
C GLY A 60 0.44 6.34 -14.84
N LYS A 61 1.50 7.08 -15.22
CA LYS A 61 2.83 6.48 -15.51
C LYS A 61 3.57 6.02 -14.25
N LYS A 62 3.21 6.60 -13.10
CA LYS A 62 3.72 6.21 -11.79
C LYS A 62 2.53 6.01 -10.87
N THR A 63 2.46 4.84 -10.25
CA THR A 63 1.33 4.46 -9.40
C THR A 63 1.65 4.77 -7.94
N GLY A 64 0.77 5.53 -7.29
CA GLY A 64 0.81 5.72 -5.86
C GLY A 64 0.25 4.50 -5.12
N ILE A 65 0.95 4.07 -4.07
CA ILE A 65 0.57 2.90 -3.28
C ILE A 65 0.29 3.31 -1.84
N PHE A 66 -0.80 2.77 -1.30
CA PHE A 66 -1.18 2.94 0.09
C PHE A 66 -1.40 1.59 0.77
N LEU A 67 -0.73 1.37 1.90
CA LEU A 67 -0.87 0.20 2.75
C LEU A 67 -1.84 0.51 3.88
N MET A 68 -3.05 -0.02 3.77
CA MET A 68 -4.06 0.06 4.83
C MET A 68 -3.76 -0.92 5.97
N GLN A 69 -4.24 -0.60 7.17
CA GLN A 69 -4.26 -1.55 8.27
C GLN A 69 -5.46 -2.49 8.11
N ALA A 70 -5.28 -3.77 8.46
CA ALA A 70 -6.38 -4.73 8.49
C ALA A 70 -7.44 -4.35 9.54
N GLY A 71 -8.71 -4.65 9.28
CA GLY A 71 -9.82 -4.36 10.18
C GLY A 71 -10.35 -2.92 10.04
N PRO A 72 -10.57 -2.16 11.14
CA PRO A 72 -11.22 -0.84 11.10
C PRO A 72 -10.58 0.16 10.12
N GLY A 73 -9.27 0.04 9.88
CA GLY A 73 -8.57 0.92 8.95
C GLY A 73 -8.93 0.69 7.48
N ALA A 74 -9.32 -0.53 7.10
CA ALA A 74 -9.82 -0.84 5.76
C ALA A 74 -11.21 -0.20 5.51
N GLU A 75 -12.06 -0.17 6.54
CA GLU A 75 -13.38 0.47 6.49
C GLU A 75 -13.25 1.99 6.36
N ASN A 76 -12.35 2.59 7.14
CA ASN A 76 -12.05 4.03 7.08
C ASN A 76 -11.46 4.47 5.73
N ALA A 77 -10.67 3.58 5.11
CA ALA A 77 -10.09 3.74 3.79
C ALA A 77 -11.14 3.68 2.67
N PHE A 78 -12.16 2.84 2.79
CA PHE A 78 -13.12 2.55 1.72
C PHE A 78 -13.82 3.80 1.18
N GLY A 79 -14.23 4.72 2.05
CA GLY A 79 -14.87 5.97 1.62
C GLY A 79 -13.96 6.92 0.84
N GLY A 80 -12.63 6.73 0.90
CA GLY A 80 -11.65 7.53 0.17
C GLY A 80 -11.20 6.93 -1.16
N SER A 81 -11.56 5.68 -1.48
CA SER A 81 -11.08 5.01 -2.70
C SER A 81 -11.77 5.56 -3.95
N PRO A 82 -11.01 6.12 -4.93
CA PRO A 82 -11.54 6.51 -6.22
C PRO A 82 -11.99 5.29 -7.04
N LYS A 83 -13.02 5.45 -7.88
CA LYS A 83 -13.52 4.42 -8.81
C LYS A 83 -12.45 3.82 -9.75
N HIS A 84 -11.33 4.51 -9.96
CA HIS A 84 -10.27 4.13 -10.90
C HIS A 84 -8.96 3.71 -10.21
N MET A 85 -8.95 3.58 -8.89
CA MET A 85 -7.74 3.20 -8.15
C MET A 85 -7.45 1.71 -8.31
N GLN A 86 -6.61 1.36 -9.29
CA GLN A 86 -6.11 -0.01 -9.49
C GLN A 86 -5.33 -0.56 -8.28
N THR A 87 -4.90 0.31 -7.36
CA THR A 87 -4.07 -0.08 -6.20
C THR A 87 -4.85 -0.68 -5.03
N GLN A 88 -6.16 -0.83 -5.14
CA GLN A 88 -6.98 -1.36 -4.04
C GLN A 88 -6.85 -2.89 -3.87
N PHE A 89 -6.25 -3.60 -4.83
CA PHE A 89 -6.37 -5.06 -4.89
C PHE A 89 -5.21 -5.87 -4.32
N LEU A 90 -4.02 -5.31 -4.12
CA LEU A 90 -2.88 -6.17 -3.75
C LEU A 90 -2.88 -6.61 -2.27
N TYR A 91 -3.55 -5.87 -1.38
CA TYR A 91 -3.57 -6.23 0.05
C TYR A 91 -4.77 -7.11 0.45
N TYR A 92 -5.93 -6.93 -0.18
CA TYR A 92 -7.12 -7.72 0.13
C TYR A 92 -6.94 -9.19 -0.31
N SER A 93 -6.20 -9.45 -1.39
CA SER A 93 -5.96 -10.80 -1.89
C SER A 93 -4.84 -11.56 -1.15
N PHE A 94 -3.91 -10.88 -0.47
CA PHE A 94 -2.75 -11.55 0.15
C PHE A 94 -2.92 -11.84 1.65
N GLN A 95 -3.70 -11.04 2.38
CA GLN A 95 -3.99 -11.33 3.80
C GLN A 95 -4.94 -12.54 3.95
N LEU A 96 -5.84 -12.77 2.98
CA LEU A 96 -6.65 -14.00 2.92
C LEU A 96 -5.80 -15.26 2.65
N ALA A 97 -4.56 -15.13 2.19
CA ALA A 97 -3.63 -16.25 2.03
C ALA A 97 -2.89 -16.64 3.33
N HIS A 98 -3.08 -15.88 4.42
CA HIS A 98 -2.65 -16.26 5.77
C HIS A 98 -3.88 -16.43 6.66
N PRO A 99 -4.48 -17.63 6.69
CA PRO A 99 -5.42 -17.95 7.76
C PRO A 99 -4.69 -17.76 9.09
N GLU A 100 -5.34 -17.09 10.03
CA GLU A 100 -4.86 -16.83 11.38
C GLU A 100 -4.12 -18.05 11.93
N LYS A 101 -2.85 -17.86 12.30
CA LYS A 101 -2.19 -18.76 13.23
C LYS A 101 -2.41 -18.23 14.65
N LYS A 102 -3.46 -18.80 15.25
CA LYS A 102 -3.83 -18.87 16.68
C LYS A 102 -4.39 -17.61 17.33
#